data_AF-A0A9Q9EKB0-F1
#
_entry.id   AF-A0A9Q9EKB0-F1
#
_cell.length_a   1.000
_cell.length_b   1.000
_cell.length_c   1.000
_cell.angle_alpha   90.00
_cell.angle_beta   90.00
_cell.angle_gamma   90.00
#
_symmetry.space_group_name_H-M   'P 1'
#
loop_
_entity.id
_entity.type
_entity.pdbx_description
1 polymer ?
#
loop_
_entity_poly.entity_id
_entity_poly.type
_entity_poly.pdbx_seq_one_letter_code
_entity_poly.pdbx_strand_id
1 'polypeptide(L)'
;MHLNHKIPWDVAARQFVIVEQSTQYTPPRTDVIARKSVEVKRLRHLSRVVAATIQEFAATESEKHEKSQELTAADDELFSDAIRLLPESTFGLGAHDSNSLDHNPISDRHQSLQYWINRANDETTGSATYTTSDADLADVVTTLIQVSSICSHSEDASQRVYGHEAFAAVLRLAQHPHVPLHHLENLHWGHSFGV
;
A
#
# COMPACT_ATOMS: atom_id res chain seq x y z
N MET A 1 7.07 -17.05 -4.24
CA MET A 1 7.97 -16.81 -5.40
C MET A 1 9.25 -16.14 -4.89
N HIS A 2 10.44 -16.69 -5.17
CA HIS A 2 11.69 -15.96 -4.91
C HIS A 2 11.88 -14.85 -5.97
N LEU A 3 11.15 -13.74 -5.89
CA LEU A 3 11.24 -12.65 -6.88
C LEU A 3 12.63 -11.97 -6.92
N ASN A 4 13.46 -12.19 -5.89
CA ASN A 4 14.80 -11.63 -5.79
C ASN A 4 15.72 -11.94 -6.98
N HIS A 5 15.52 -13.04 -7.72
CA HIS A 5 16.36 -13.36 -8.88
C HIS A 5 15.82 -12.80 -10.21
N LYS A 6 14.57 -12.30 -10.26
CA LYS A 6 13.98 -11.73 -11.49
C LYS A 6 14.41 -10.28 -11.71
N ILE A 7 14.61 -9.51 -10.63
CA ILE A 7 15.03 -8.13 -10.71
C ILE A 7 16.57 -8.07 -10.76
N PRO A 8 17.19 -7.42 -11.77
CA PRO A 8 18.64 -7.33 -11.89
C PRO A 8 19.20 -6.29 -10.90
N TRP A 9 19.16 -6.62 -9.60
CA TRP A 9 19.62 -5.75 -8.52
C TRP A 9 21.09 -5.35 -8.64
N ASP A 10 21.92 -6.23 -9.21
CA ASP A 10 23.33 -5.95 -9.48
C ASP A 10 23.51 -4.81 -10.50
N VAL A 11 22.63 -4.75 -11.51
CA VAL A 11 22.62 -3.68 -12.51
C VAL A 11 22.29 -2.34 -11.87
N ALA A 12 21.33 -2.34 -10.94
CA ALA A 12 20.97 -1.16 -10.15
C ALA A 12 22.13 -0.72 -9.24
N ALA A 13 22.65 -1.64 -8.42
CA ALA A 13 23.70 -1.37 -7.45
C ALA A 13 24.98 -0.81 -8.09
N ARG A 14 25.35 -1.30 -9.29
CA ARG A 14 26.51 -0.79 -10.05
C ARG A 14 26.40 0.68 -10.43
N GLN A 15 25.21 1.28 -10.45
CA GLN A 15 25.04 2.70 -10.76
C GLN A 15 25.35 3.60 -9.57
N PHE A 16 25.48 3.03 -8.37
CA PHE A 16 25.71 3.79 -7.14
C PHE A 16 27.07 3.47 -6.52
N VAL A 17 27.51 4.35 -5.63
CA VAL A 17 28.67 4.15 -4.76
C VAL A 17 28.30 4.58 -3.35
N ILE A 18 28.73 3.79 -2.36
CA ILE A 18 28.60 4.15 -0.95
C ILE A 18 29.80 5.02 -0.57
N VAL A 19 29.52 6.15 0.07
CA VAL A 19 30.53 7.10 0.56
C VAL A 19 30.36 7.23 2.06
N GLU A 20 31.23 6.58 2.84
CA GLU A 20 31.11 6.46 4.31
C GLU A 20 31.27 7.80 5.07
N GLN A 21 31.83 8.83 4.43
CA GLN A 21 31.98 10.17 4.99
C GLN A 21 31.70 11.24 3.93
N SER A 22 30.44 11.33 3.48
CA SER A 22 30.05 12.35 2.51
C SER A 22 30.17 13.74 3.14
N THR A 23 31.05 14.57 2.59
CA THR A 23 31.25 15.96 3.02
C THR A 23 30.15 16.91 2.55
N GLN A 24 29.15 16.39 1.82
CA GLN A 24 27.96 17.15 1.41
C GLN A 24 27.04 17.48 2.60
N TYR A 25 27.17 16.76 3.71
CA TYR A 25 26.40 16.98 4.94
C TYR A 25 27.32 17.33 6.11
N THR A 26 26.81 18.12 7.06
CA THR A 26 27.50 18.43 8.33
C THR A 26 26.57 18.09 9.50
N PRO A 27 26.92 17.14 10.39
CA PRO A 27 28.15 16.34 10.37
C PRO A 27 28.21 15.36 9.17
N PRO A 28 29.42 14.98 8.71
CA PRO A 28 29.57 13.99 7.64
C PRO A 28 28.88 12.67 8.01
N ARG A 29 28.22 12.05 7.03
CA ARG A 29 27.51 10.77 7.20
C ARG A 29 27.74 9.85 6.00
N THR A 30 27.51 8.56 6.20
CA THR A 30 27.44 7.58 5.12
C THR A 30 26.30 7.92 4.18
N ASP A 31 26.58 7.98 2.88
CA ASP A 31 25.60 8.29 1.85
C ASP A 31 25.77 7.39 0.61
N VAL A 32 24.73 7.31 -0.22
CA VAL A 32 24.71 6.55 -1.47
C VAL A 32 24.54 7.52 -2.64
N ILE A 33 25.57 7.64 -3.48
CA ILE A 33 25.61 8.63 -4.56
C ILE A 33 25.65 7.94 -5.92
N ALA A 34 24.94 8.50 -6.90
CA ALA A 34 25.03 8.05 -8.29
C ALA A 34 26.45 8.24 -8.84
N ARG A 35 26.95 7.26 -9.60
CA ARG A 35 28.25 7.36 -10.29
C ARG A 35 28.20 8.40 -11.40
N LYS A 36 29.34 9.01 -11.71
CA LYS A 36 29.48 10.03 -12.78
C LYS A 36 29.06 9.52 -14.17
N SER A 37 29.30 8.23 -14.45
CA SER A 37 28.89 7.57 -15.69
C SER A 37 27.76 6.59 -15.39
N VAL A 38 26.53 7.01 -15.64
CA VAL A 38 25.33 6.16 -15.50
C VAL A 38 25.01 5.50 -16.83
N GLU A 39 24.85 4.18 -16.83
CA GLU A 39 24.43 3.42 -18.01
C GLU A 39 22.91 3.51 -18.20
N VAL A 40 22.44 4.59 -18.83
CA VAL A 40 21.00 4.87 -19.04
C VAL A 40 20.24 3.69 -19.69
N LYS A 41 20.86 3.00 -20.65
CA LYS A 41 20.27 1.81 -21.29
C LYS A 41 19.97 0.69 -20.28
N ARG A 42 20.87 0.46 -19.33
CA ARG A 42 20.69 -0.55 -18.29
C ARG A 42 19.65 -0.14 -17.26
N LEU A 43 19.61 1.12 -16.86
CA LEU A 43 18.54 1.63 -16.00
C LEU A 43 17.16 1.53 -16.64
N ARG A 44 17.05 1.81 -17.94
CA ARG A 44 15.81 1.61 -18.69
C ARG A 44 15.41 0.14 -18.74
N HIS A 45 16.37 -0.76 -18.92
CA HIS A 45 16.11 -2.21 -18.85
C HIS A 45 15.63 -2.62 -17.46
N LEU A 46 16.30 -2.19 -16.39
CA LEU A 46 15.88 -2.42 -15.01
C LEU A 46 14.45 -1.93 -14.77
N SER A 47 14.14 -0.69 -15.13
CA SER A 47 12.79 -0.11 -14.99
C SER A 47 11.72 -0.96 -15.71
N ARG A 48 12.01 -1.42 -16.93
CA ARG A 48 11.10 -2.31 -17.68
C ARG A 48 10.92 -3.66 -17.00
N VAL A 49 12.00 -4.26 -16.48
CA VAL A 49 11.93 -5.58 -15.81
C VAL A 49 11.17 -5.46 -14.49
N VAL A 50 11.41 -4.42 -13.71
CA VAL A 50 10.67 -4.15 -12.47
C VAL A 50 9.18 -3.96 -12.78
N ALA A 51 8.84 -3.12 -13.75
CA ALA A 51 7.45 -2.91 -14.14
C ALA A 51 6.76 -4.20 -14.60
N ALA A 52 7.43 -4.98 -15.47
CA ALA A 52 6.90 -6.27 -15.93
C ALA A 52 6.73 -7.28 -14.78
N THR A 53 7.68 -7.32 -13.84
CA THR A 53 7.61 -8.20 -12.66
C THR A 53 6.45 -7.81 -11.75
N ILE A 54 6.24 -6.52 -11.53
CA ILE A 54 5.09 -6.00 -10.76
C ILE A 54 3.78 -6.37 -11.46
N GLN A 55 3.69 -6.20 -12.79
CA GLN A 55 2.49 -6.54 -13.56
C GLN A 55 2.19 -8.04 -13.52
N GLU A 56 3.20 -8.90 -13.70
CA GLU A 56 3.06 -10.35 -13.62
C GLU A 56 2.61 -10.80 -12.22
N PHE A 57 3.25 -10.24 -11.19
CA PHE A 57 2.87 -10.51 -9.81
C PHE A 57 1.44 -10.03 -9.52
N ALA A 58 1.09 -8.82 -9.91
CA ALA A 58 -0.25 -8.26 -9.71
C ALA A 58 -1.33 -9.10 -10.40
N ALA A 59 -1.10 -9.56 -11.64
CA ALA A 59 -2.03 -10.45 -12.34
C ALA A 59 -2.20 -11.78 -11.58
N THR A 60 -1.07 -12.39 -11.18
CA THR A 60 -1.08 -13.67 -10.45
C THR A 60 -1.77 -13.58 -9.08
N GLU A 61 -1.54 -12.49 -8.34
CA GLU A 61 -2.22 -12.29 -7.06
C GLU A 61 -3.69 -11.95 -7.25
N SER A 62 -4.04 -11.12 -8.24
CA SER A 62 -5.45 -10.78 -8.50
C SER A 62 -6.29 -12.03 -8.77
N GLU A 63 -5.81 -12.95 -9.61
CA GLU A 63 -6.48 -14.23 -9.91
C GLU A 63 -6.74 -15.09 -8.64
N LYS A 64 -5.85 -15.05 -7.64
CA LYS A 64 -6.06 -15.79 -6.38
C LYS A 64 -7.21 -15.24 -5.55
N HIS A 65 -7.44 -13.94 -5.65
CA HIS A 65 -8.38 -13.20 -4.82
C HIS A 65 -9.71 -12.90 -5.52
N GLU A 66 -9.88 -13.25 -6.80
CA GLU A 66 -11.16 -13.12 -7.53
C GLU A 66 -12.33 -13.78 -6.78
N LYS A 67 -12.12 -14.97 -6.21
CA LYS A 67 -13.15 -15.67 -5.41
C LYS A 67 -13.55 -14.92 -4.13
N SER A 68 -12.62 -14.21 -3.50
CA SER A 68 -12.88 -13.40 -2.31
C SER A 68 -13.57 -12.08 -2.67
N GLN A 69 -13.32 -11.54 -3.86
CA GLN A 69 -14.05 -10.38 -4.38
C GLN A 69 -15.51 -10.73 -4.71
N GLU A 70 -15.79 -11.90 -5.28
CA GLU A 70 -17.16 -12.34 -5.57
C GLU A 70 -18.01 -12.50 -4.30
N LEU A 71 -17.40 -12.92 -3.18
CA LEU A 71 -18.07 -13.06 -1.89
C LEU A 71 -18.40 -11.72 -1.22
N THR A 72 -17.61 -10.67 -1.49
CA THR A 72 -17.79 -9.33 -0.90
C THR A 72 -18.58 -8.38 -1.82
N ALA A 73 -18.65 -8.64 -3.13
CA ALA A 73 -19.33 -7.79 -4.10
C ALA A 73 -20.85 -7.59 -3.85
N ALA A 74 -21.48 -8.51 -3.13
CA ALA A 74 -22.91 -8.43 -2.79
C ALA A 74 -23.22 -7.46 -1.64
N ASP A 75 -22.22 -7.09 -0.84
CA ASP A 75 -22.40 -6.29 0.39
C ASP A 75 -21.67 -4.94 0.27
N ASP A 76 -22.18 -3.88 0.91
CA ASP A 76 -21.49 -2.57 0.93
C ASP A 76 -20.21 -2.63 1.79
N GLU A 77 -20.12 -3.62 2.68
CA GLU A 77 -19.00 -3.81 3.58
C GLU A 77 -17.75 -4.31 2.82
N LEU A 78 -16.64 -3.58 2.97
CA LEU A 78 -15.34 -3.90 2.38
C LEU A 78 -14.63 -5.04 3.12
N PHE A 79 -14.81 -5.10 4.43
CA PHE A 79 -14.16 -6.04 5.34
C PHE A 79 -14.90 -6.10 6.68
N SER A 80 -14.82 -7.25 7.34
CA SER A 80 -15.49 -7.55 8.60
C SER A 80 -14.92 -6.81 9.81
N ASP A 81 -15.71 -6.80 10.90
CA ASP A 81 -15.28 -6.29 12.21
C ASP A 81 -13.99 -6.95 12.72
N ALA A 82 -13.73 -8.19 12.34
CA ALA A 82 -12.49 -8.87 12.71
C ALA A 82 -11.26 -8.16 12.11
N ILE A 83 -11.33 -7.76 10.83
CA ILE A 83 -10.27 -6.97 10.18
C ILE A 83 -10.16 -5.59 10.80
N ARG A 84 -11.28 -4.96 11.13
CA ARG A 84 -11.31 -3.64 11.74
C ARG A 84 -10.62 -3.61 13.10
N LEU A 85 -10.82 -4.63 13.94
CA LEU A 85 -10.25 -4.70 15.30
C LEU A 85 -8.83 -5.30 15.33
N LEU A 86 -8.40 -5.96 14.25
CA LEU A 86 -7.10 -6.60 14.13
C LEU A 86 -5.91 -5.66 14.39
N PRO A 87 -5.88 -4.42 13.88
CA PRO A 87 -4.80 -3.47 14.14
C PRO A 87 -4.57 -3.18 15.63
N GLU A 88 -5.63 -3.09 16.43
CA GLU A 88 -5.53 -2.86 17.88
C GLU A 88 -4.74 -3.98 18.56
N SER A 89 -5.07 -5.23 18.22
CA SER A 89 -4.39 -6.41 18.78
C SER A 89 -3.01 -6.68 18.18
N THR A 90 -2.80 -6.38 16.89
CA THR A 90 -1.56 -6.70 16.16
C THR A 90 -0.47 -5.67 16.39
N PHE A 91 -0.86 -4.39 16.47
CA PHE A 91 0.07 -3.26 16.57
C PHE A 91 0.01 -2.57 17.94
N GLY A 92 -0.87 -3.02 18.84
CA GLY A 92 -1.01 -2.42 20.18
C GLY A 92 -1.64 -1.03 20.17
N LEU A 93 -2.47 -0.74 19.16
CA LEU A 93 -3.13 0.54 18.99
C LEU A 93 -4.36 0.65 19.90
N GLY A 94 -4.69 1.88 20.32
CA GLY A 94 -5.99 2.18 20.91
C GLY A 94 -7.11 2.12 19.87
N ALA A 95 -8.36 2.08 20.35
CA ALA A 95 -9.53 2.17 19.48
C ALA A 95 -9.50 3.45 18.62
N HIS A 96 -10.16 3.44 17.47
CA HIS A 96 -10.18 4.62 16.61
C HIS A 96 -10.74 5.86 17.33
N ASP A 97 -9.96 6.95 17.32
CA ASP A 97 -10.36 8.26 17.84
C ASP A 97 -9.96 9.37 16.85
N SER A 98 -8.68 9.35 16.44
CA SER A 98 -8.12 10.28 15.45
C SER A 98 -7.14 9.56 14.52
N ASN A 99 -6.66 10.24 13.47
CA ASN A 99 -5.60 9.75 12.59
C ASN A 99 -4.19 9.86 13.24
N SER A 100 -4.11 9.57 14.54
CA SER A 100 -2.86 9.53 15.29
C SER A 100 -2.24 8.14 15.19
N LEU A 101 -0.91 8.09 15.29
CA LEU A 101 -0.13 6.84 15.30
C LEU A 101 -0.48 5.90 16.46
N ASP A 102 -1.08 6.42 17.53
CA ASP A 102 -1.44 5.63 18.72
C ASP A 102 -2.82 4.98 18.61
N HIS A 103 -3.59 5.31 17.56
CA HIS A 103 -4.97 4.87 17.40
C HIS A 103 -5.14 4.07 16.12
N ASN A 104 -6.11 3.15 16.15
CA ASN A 104 -6.50 2.37 14.99
C ASN A 104 -6.95 3.29 13.86
N PRO A 105 -6.35 3.24 12.67
CA PRO A 105 -6.77 4.07 11.53
C PRO A 105 -8.10 3.62 10.92
N ILE A 106 -8.58 2.42 11.27
CA ILE A 106 -9.81 1.85 10.74
C ILE A 106 -10.94 2.03 11.76
N SER A 107 -12.08 2.54 11.29
CA SER A 107 -13.31 2.72 12.06
C SER A 107 -14.49 2.10 11.34
N ASP A 108 -15.65 2.05 12.00
CA ASP A 108 -16.87 1.45 11.46
C ASP A 108 -17.27 2.07 10.10
N ARG A 109 -17.15 3.40 9.97
CA ARG A 109 -17.45 4.10 8.69
C ARG A 109 -16.50 3.71 7.55
N HIS A 110 -15.27 3.30 7.87
CA HIS A 110 -14.25 2.94 6.88
C HIS A 110 -14.53 1.57 6.23
N GLN A 111 -15.44 0.77 6.81
CA GLN A 111 -15.90 -0.49 6.23
C GLN A 111 -16.85 -0.26 5.04
N SER A 112 -17.55 0.86 4.97
CA SER A 112 -18.53 1.11 3.89
C SER A 112 -17.85 1.52 2.59
N LEU A 113 -18.10 0.80 1.50
CA LEU A 113 -17.66 1.20 0.17
C LEU A 113 -18.36 2.51 -0.26
N GLN A 114 -19.66 2.66 0.02
CA GLN A 114 -20.37 3.90 -0.25
C GLN A 114 -19.76 5.11 0.44
N TYR A 115 -19.24 4.98 1.67
CA TYR A 115 -18.54 6.08 2.36
C TYR A 115 -17.39 6.63 1.50
N TRP A 116 -16.57 5.75 0.93
CA TRP A 116 -15.43 6.16 0.09
C TRP A 116 -15.86 6.72 -1.26
N ILE A 117 -16.91 6.16 -1.88
CA ILE A 117 -17.50 6.68 -3.12
C ILE A 117 -18.03 8.10 -2.89
N ASN A 118 -18.80 8.30 -1.82
CA ASN A 118 -19.38 9.60 -1.48
C ASN A 118 -18.31 10.64 -1.18
N ARG A 119 -17.21 10.24 -0.54
CA ARG A 119 -16.08 11.14 -0.31
C ARG A 119 -15.32 11.53 -1.58
N ALA A 120 -15.20 10.61 -2.53
CA ALA A 120 -14.59 10.94 -3.81
C ALA A 120 -15.47 11.90 -4.64
N ASN A 121 -16.79 11.81 -4.47
CA ASN A 121 -17.76 12.63 -5.20
C ASN A 121 -17.81 14.05 -4.62
N ASP A 122 -16.97 14.92 -5.15
CA ASP A 122 -17.07 16.36 -4.93
C ASP A 122 -18.05 16.98 -5.94
N GLU A 123 -19.21 17.43 -5.45
CA GLU A 123 -20.24 18.10 -6.24
C GLU A 123 -19.71 19.37 -6.94
N THR A 124 -18.62 19.97 -6.44
CA THR A 124 -18.10 21.23 -6.96
C THR A 124 -17.19 21.08 -8.18
N THR A 125 -16.46 19.96 -8.30
CA THR A 125 -15.48 19.72 -9.37
C THR A 125 -16.02 18.80 -10.48
N GLY A 126 -17.11 18.07 -10.23
CA GLY A 126 -17.77 17.22 -11.22
C GLY A 126 -16.96 15.99 -11.65
N SER A 127 -15.84 15.71 -10.96
CA SER A 127 -14.97 14.56 -11.17
C SER A 127 -14.63 13.94 -9.83
N ALA A 128 -14.70 12.61 -9.73
CA ALA A 128 -14.36 11.91 -8.50
C ALA A 128 -12.88 12.10 -8.18
N THR A 129 -12.55 12.68 -7.02
CA THR A 129 -11.17 12.88 -6.60
C THR A 129 -11.01 12.84 -5.08
N TYR A 130 -9.82 12.46 -4.63
CA TYR A 130 -9.39 12.63 -3.25
C TYR A 130 -8.44 13.82 -3.12
N THR A 131 -8.43 14.42 -1.94
CA THR A 131 -7.61 15.58 -1.56
C THR A 131 -6.80 15.27 -0.32
N THR A 132 -5.93 16.18 0.11
CA THR A 132 -5.19 16.04 1.37
C THR A 132 -6.06 15.89 2.61
N SER A 133 -7.33 16.32 2.55
CA SER A 133 -8.32 16.07 3.62
C SER A 133 -8.72 14.59 3.71
N ASP A 134 -8.38 13.80 2.70
CA ASP A 134 -8.68 12.38 2.57
C ASP A 134 -7.54 11.44 2.97
N ALA A 135 -6.59 11.94 3.76
CA ALA A 135 -5.40 11.19 4.17
C ALA A 135 -5.71 9.89 4.95
N ASP A 136 -6.84 9.83 5.66
CA ASP A 136 -7.31 8.61 6.34
C ASP A 136 -7.55 7.43 5.39
N LEU A 137 -7.92 7.68 4.12
CA LEU A 137 -8.00 6.60 3.13
C LEU A 137 -6.63 5.96 2.88
N ALA A 138 -5.57 6.77 2.82
CA ALA A 138 -4.21 6.25 2.67
C ALA A 138 -3.79 5.43 3.89
N ASP A 139 -4.18 5.86 5.09
CA ASP A 139 -3.91 5.14 6.34
C ASP A 139 -4.65 3.80 6.38
N VAL A 140 -5.95 3.81 6.06
CA VAL A 140 -6.77 2.59 5.97
C VAL A 140 -6.19 1.61 4.96
N VAL A 141 -5.87 2.06 3.74
CA VAL A 141 -5.29 1.20 2.70
C VAL A 141 -3.94 0.64 3.15
N THR A 142 -3.09 1.45 3.77
CA THR A 142 -1.80 1.01 4.29
C THR A 142 -1.97 -0.06 5.36
N THR A 143 -2.88 0.13 6.30
CA THR A 143 -3.17 -0.84 7.34
C THR A 143 -3.75 -2.13 6.77
N LEU A 144 -4.64 -2.09 5.78
CA LEU A 144 -5.15 -3.29 5.11
C LEU A 144 -4.03 -4.06 4.40
N ILE A 145 -3.09 -3.37 3.75
CA ILE A 145 -1.90 -4.00 3.15
C ILE A 145 -1.02 -4.65 4.22
N GLN A 146 -0.80 -4.00 5.36
CA GLN A 146 -0.02 -4.55 6.46
C GLN A 146 -0.69 -5.77 7.08
N VAL A 147 -2.00 -5.69 7.37
CA VAL A 147 -2.80 -6.82 7.88
C VAL A 147 -2.73 -7.98 6.89
N SER A 148 -2.94 -7.71 5.60
CA SER A 148 -2.80 -8.73 4.55
C SER A 148 -1.42 -9.39 4.58
N SER A 149 -0.35 -8.61 4.62
CA SER A 149 1.03 -9.12 4.63
C SER A 149 1.32 -10.00 5.84
N ILE A 150 0.91 -9.57 7.03
CA ILE A 150 1.17 -10.28 8.29
C ILE A 150 0.34 -11.57 8.35
N CYS A 151 -0.96 -11.45 8.10
CA CYS A 151 -1.90 -12.54 8.29
C CYS A 151 -1.79 -13.61 7.19
N SER A 152 -1.44 -13.24 5.95
CA SER A 152 -1.27 -14.20 4.85
C SER A 152 -0.14 -15.21 5.07
N HIS A 153 0.83 -14.88 5.93
CA HIS A 153 1.95 -15.76 6.27
C HIS A 153 1.78 -16.47 7.63
N SER A 154 0.64 -16.29 8.30
CA SER A 154 0.38 -16.90 9.60
C SER A 154 0.20 -18.42 9.48
N GLU A 155 0.71 -19.16 10.47
CA GLU A 155 0.49 -20.60 10.59
C GLU A 155 -0.99 -20.92 10.87
N ASP A 156 -1.71 -19.98 11.49
CA ASP A 156 -3.13 -20.10 11.77
C ASP A 156 -3.96 -19.90 10.49
N ALA A 157 -4.76 -20.93 10.15
CA ALA A 157 -5.65 -20.90 9.00
C ALA A 157 -6.70 -19.79 9.09
N SER A 158 -7.17 -19.46 10.30
CA SER A 158 -8.14 -18.39 10.51
C SER A 158 -7.54 -17.01 10.20
N GLN A 159 -6.29 -16.78 10.60
CA GLN A 159 -5.60 -15.53 10.26
C GLN A 159 -5.35 -15.41 8.76
N ARG A 160 -5.01 -16.49 8.05
CA ARG A 160 -4.85 -16.41 6.59
C ARG A 160 -6.13 -15.96 5.87
N VAL A 161 -7.30 -16.32 6.38
CA VAL A 161 -8.58 -15.82 5.86
C VAL A 161 -8.64 -14.30 5.99
N TYR A 162 -8.28 -13.75 7.15
CA TYR A 162 -8.22 -12.31 7.36
C TYR A 162 -7.22 -11.62 6.42
N GLY A 163 -6.08 -12.25 6.17
CA GLY A 163 -5.08 -11.72 5.24
C GLY A 163 -5.61 -11.61 3.80
N HIS A 164 -6.38 -12.61 3.37
CA HIS A 164 -7.02 -12.62 2.06
C HIS A 164 -8.18 -11.62 1.95
N GLU A 165 -8.97 -11.49 3.01
CA GLU A 165 -10.07 -10.54 3.10
C GLU A 165 -9.57 -9.08 3.03
N ALA A 166 -8.56 -8.74 3.83
CA ALA A 166 -7.94 -7.43 3.81
C ALA A 166 -7.38 -7.07 2.43
N PHE A 167 -6.76 -8.04 1.73
CA PHE A 167 -6.29 -7.82 0.36
C PHE A 167 -7.44 -7.63 -0.63
N ALA A 168 -8.50 -8.43 -0.51
CA ALA A 168 -9.69 -8.32 -1.36
C ALA A 168 -10.35 -6.94 -1.21
N ALA A 169 -10.40 -6.39 0.01
CA ALA A 169 -10.87 -5.03 0.27
C ALA A 169 -10.05 -3.97 -0.48
N VAL A 170 -8.72 -4.08 -0.45
CA VAL A 170 -7.81 -3.19 -1.19
C VAL A 170 -8.02 -3.30 -2.69
N LEU A 171 -8.13 -4.52 -3.23
CA LEU A 171 -8.41 -4.73 -4.65
C LEU A 171 -9.77 -4.15 -5.04
N ARG A 172 -10.79 -4.33 -4.20
CA ARG A 172 -12.13 -3.79 -4.42
C ARG A 172 -12.10 -2.27 -4.49
N LEU A 173 -11.41 -1.59 -3.56
CA LEU A 173 -11.19 -0.15 -3.63
C LEU A 173 -10.43 0.28 -4.89
N ALA A 174 -9.36 -0.44 -5.24
CA ALA A 174 -8.50 -0.09 -6.37
C ALA A 174 -9.18 -0.27 -7.74
N GLN A 175 -10.10 -1.23 -7.85
CA GLN A 175 -10.80 -1.55 -9.10
C GLN A 175 -12.16 -0.85 -9.22
N HIS A 176 -12.68 -0.24 -8.15
CA HIS A 176 -14.00 0.37 -8.18
C HIS A 176 -14.00 1.67 -9.02
N PRO A 177 -14.90 1.82 -10.01
CA PRO A 177 -14.85 2.94 -10.96
C PRO A 177 -15.09 4.32 -10.32
N HIS A 178 -15.74 4.35 -9.16
CA HIS A 178 -16.02 5.58 -8.41
C HIS A 178 -15.06 5.81 -7.22
N VAL A 179 -14.02 4.99 -7.08
CA VAL A 179 -12.96 5.17 -6.06
C VAL A 179 -11.65 5.45 -6.80
N PRO A 180 -11.25 6.73 -6.95
CA PRO A 180 -10.05 7.11 -7.69
C PRO A 180 -8.79 6.90 -6.85
N LEU A 181 -8.49 5.64 -6.48
CA LEU A 181 -7.39 5.30 -5.59
C LEU A 181 -6.01 5.73 -6.13
N HIS A 182 -5.88 5.88 -7.45
CA HIS A 182 -4.67 6.40 -8.08
C HIS A 182 -4.39 7.87 -7.72
N HIS A 183 -5.39 8.66 -7.32
CA HIS A 183 -5.18 10.04 -6.85
C HIS A 183 -4.50 10.12 -5.48
N LEU A 184 -4.38 8.98 -4.76
CA LEU A 184 -3.64 8.93 -3.50
C LEU A 184 -2.14 9.27 -3.69
N GLU A 185 -1.61 9.23 -4.92
CA GLU A 185 -0.23 9.63 -5.22
C GLU A 185 0.09 11.09 -4.85
N ASN A 186 -0.95 11.94 -4.80
CA ASN A 186 -0.84 13.36 -4.45
C ASN A 186 -1.02 13.64 -2.95
N LEU A 187 -1.31 12.62 -2.15
CA LEU A 187 -1.41 12.76 -0.71
C LEU A 187 -0.01 12.74 -0.13
N HIS A 188 0.32 13.75 0.69
CA HIS A 188 1.57 13.76 1.41
C HIS A 188 1.54 12.64 2.45
N TRP A 189 2.36 11.60 2.23
CA TRP A 189 2.58 10.42 3.07
C TRP A 189 3.26 10.73 4.42
N GLY A 190 3.01 11.91 4.99
CA GLY A 190 3.72 12.46 6.14
C GLY A 190 3.24 11.95 7.50
N HIS A 191 2.16 11.18 7.57
CA HIS A 191 1.56 10.77 8.84
C HIS A 191 1.87 9.31 9.24
N SER A 192 2.31 8.46 8.30
CA SER A 192 2.24 6.98 8.51
C SER A 192 3.52 6.20 8.19
N PHE A 193 4.58 6.86 7.71
CA PHE A 193 5.92 6.26 7.63
C PHE A 193 6.80 6.81 8.76
N GLY A 194 6.80 6.12 9.90
CA GLY A 194 7.68 6.49 11.00
C GLY A 194 7.48 5.73 12.30
N VAL A 195 7.79 4.43 12.31
CA VAL A 195 8.69 3.80 13.30
C VAL A 195 9.56 2.77 12.58
#